data_AF-A0AAF1C6I5-F1
#
_entry.id   AF-A0AAF1C6I5-F1
#
_cell.length_a   1.000
_cell.length_b   1.000
_cell.length_c   1.000
_cell.angle_alpha   90.00
_cell.angle_beta   90.00
_cell.angle_gamma   90.00
#
_symmetry.space_group_name_H-M   'P 1'
#
loop_
_entity.id
_entity.type
_entity.pdbx_description
1 polymer ?
#
loop_
_entity_poly.entity_id
_entity_poly.type
_entity_poly.pdbx_seq_one_letter_code
_entity_poly.pdbx_strand_id
1 'polypeptide(L)'
;MILSYCLNPDCSLPQNPSNLKICQNCGGDLILHGRYRAVKKIGKGGFGATFLSIDLSLPGNPLCVVKQLRPSANDPDAFEMALDLFEREAKTLGKLDHPQIPRLLDYFEQDKRFYLVQNWVKGKTLQQEVKKDGIFSETKVKKFLLEVLEILKYIHSLKIIHRDIKPANIIRREQDGRLVLIDFGAVKDQVNSHLAKTYGQTALTEFAVGTMGFAPPEQLAMRPFYASDIYALGATCLYLMSAKSPKDFPIDELTGELAWQREIKVSKSFEKVLSRMLEMNLRDRYKSADEVIKDLDIMPYAKELEEGMLNAQGKDKKEIEEKDNTSQNTHLSATSRLAMAIRARKSRQGKSKYITQVNPRTVLNAYLNGRRDFNGQNFNQFNFAQGEIPDINFRNCQLIRVNFEEANLEGANFYCANLAGARFFKANLTGVYFFKADLQSADLRNANLKSANLEGANLEGTNLCGANLTDANITEEQIQQSQTNWATIFPDGKRHIW
;
A
#
# COMPACT_ATOMS: atom_id res chain seq x y z
N MET A 1 18.34 25.08 -34.03
CA MET A 1 17.51 26.12 -33.37
C MET A 1 16.59 25.44 -32.37
N ILE A 2 16.49 25.95 -31.14
CA ILE A 2 15.48 25.51 -30.19
C ILE A 2 14.13 26.01 -30.73
N LEU A 3 13.18 25.12 -31.02
CA LEU A 3 11.83 25.51 -31.44
C LEU A 3 11.00 25.90 -30.21
N SER A 4 10.03 26.78 -30.39
CA SER A 4 8.98 27.05 -29.41
C SER A 4 7.83 26.08 -29.64
N TYR A 5 7.25 25.55 -28.56
CA TYR A 5 6.08 24.68 -28.60
C TYR A 5 4.87 25.39 -27.99
N CYS A 6 3.77 25.48 -28.73
CA CYS A 6 2.52 26.06 -28.26
C CYS A 6 1.78 25.11 -27.30
N LEU A 7 1.42 25.59 -26.12
CA LEU A 7 0.67 24.79 -25.12
C LEU A 7 -0.85 24.84 -25.30
N ASN A 8 -1.35 25.57 -26.30
CA ASN A 8 -2.78 25.54 -26.61
C ASN A 8 -3.17 24.11 -27.08
N PRO A 9 -4.05 23.39 -26.36
CA PRO A 9 -4.44 22.03 -26.73
C PRO A 9 -5.08 21.94 -28.13
N ASP A 10 -5.76 23.00 -28.55
CA ASP A 10 -6.52 23.07 -29.81
C ASP A 10 -5.65 23.50 -31.01
N CYS A 11 -4.35 23.71 -30.79
CA CYS A 11 -3.44 24.12 -31.85
C CYS A 11 -3.04 22.92 -32.73
N SER A 12 -3.48 22.91 -33.98
CA SER A 12 -3.15 21.87 -34.98
C SER A 12 -1.65 21.80 -35.31
N LEU A 13 -0.95 22.94 -35.34
CA LEU A 13 0.49 23.03 -35.62
C LEU A 13 1.22 23.76 -34.47
N PRO A 14 1.62 23.04 -33.40
CA PRO A 14 2.15 23.67 -32.19
C PRO A 14 3.63 24.09 -32.30
N GLN A 15 4.36 23.67 -33.32
CA GLN A 15 5.78 24.02 -33.48
C GLN A 15 5.95 25.40 -34.11
N ASN A 16 6.78 26.24 -33.49
CA ASN A 16 7.02 27.62 -33.90
C ASN A 16 8.53 27.96 -33.83
N PRO A 17 9.01 28.93 -34.62
CA PRO A 17 10.34 29.51 -34.44
C PRO A 17 10.58 30.10 -33.03
N SER A 18 11.82 30.06 -32.52
CA SER A 18 12.16 30.48 -31.14
C SER A 18 12.00 31.97 -30.87
N ASN A 19 12.11 32.80 -31.90
CA ASN A 19 12.07 34.26 -31.79
C ASN A 19 10.64 34.81 -31.63
N LEU A 20 9.62 33.97 -31.82
CA LEU A 20 8.23 34.40 -31.72
C LEU A 20 7.74 34.35 -30.27
N LYS A 21 6.89 35.33 -29.94
CA LYS A 21 6.14 35.38 -28.69
C LYS A 21 4.72 34.83 -28.83
N ILE A 22 4.19 34.78 -30.05
CA ILE A 22 2.82 34.35 -30.35
C ILE A 22 2.88 33.20 -31.37
N CYS A 23 2.04 32.20 -31.16
CA CYS A 23 1.89 31.05 -32.05
C CYS A 23 1.33 31.50 -33.40
N GLN A 24 2.02 31.17 -34.50
CA GLN A 24 1.58 31.56 -35.85
C GLN A 24 0.28 30.88 -36.28
N ASN A 25 -0.03 29.72 -35.70
CA ASN A 25 -1.16 28.89 -36.11
C ASN A 25 -2.45 29.18 -35.33
N CYS A 26 -2.36 29.49 -34.03
CA CYS A 26 -3.55 29.68 -33.19
C CYS A 26 -3.57 31.01 -32.43
N GLY A 27 -2.57 31.88 -32.61
CA GLY A 27 -2.47 33.17 -31.91
C GLY A 27 -2.23 33.09 -30.40
N GLY A 28 -2.00 31.90 -29.84
CA GLY A 28 -1.75 31.72 -28.41
C GLY A 28 -0.36 32.17 -27.98
N ASP A 29 -0.22 32.57 -26.72
CA ASP A 29 1.07 32.98 -26.15
C ASP A 29 2.07 31.80 -26.11
N LEU A 30 3.30 32.04 -26.54
CA LEU A 30 4.42 31.10 -26.49
C LEU A 30 5.31 31.33 -25.25
N ILE A 31 5.09 32.42 -24.51
CA ILE A 31 5.78 32.74 -23.26
C ILE A 31 4.77 32.69 -22.11
N LEU A 32 4.78 31.60 -21.37
CA LEU A 32 3.92 31.40 -20.22
C LEU A 32 4.40 32.22 -19.03
N HIS A 33 3.48 32.90 -18.37
CA HIS A 33 3.71 33.71 -17.18
C HIS A 33 4.86 34.73 -17.36
N GLY A 34 5.06 35.22 -18.59
CA GLY A 34 6.17 36.11 -18.94
C GLY A 34 7.58 35.52 -18.76
N ARG A 35 7.68 34.22 -18.43
CA ARG A 35 8.91 33.60 -17.90
C ARG A 35 9.28 32.30 -18.59
N TYR A 36 8.33 31.45 -18.94
CA TYR A 36 8.62 30.10 -19.41
C TYR A 36 8.30 29.92 -20.88
N ARG A 37 9.20 29.29 -21.63
CA ARG A 37 8.95 28.89 -23.03
C ARG A 37 9.08 27.38 -23.17
N ALA A 38 8.00 26.72 -23.57
CA ALA A 38 8.08 25.31 -23.88
C ALA A 38 8.83 25.08 -25.19
N VAL A 39 9.59 24.00 -25.20
CA VAL A 39 10.44 23.56 -26.31
C VAL A 39 9.88 22.28 -26.92
N LYS A 40 9.42 21.35 -26.07
CA LYS A 40 8.99 20.03 -26.52
C LYS A 40 8.00 19.40 -25.55
N LYS A 41 6.96 18.76 -26.07
CA LYS A 41 6.11 17.85 -25.29
C LYS A 41 6.89 16.58 -24.96
N ILE A 42 7.03 16.26 -23.67
CA ILE A 42 7.79 15.11 -23.17
C ILE A 42 6.91 14.03 -22.55
N GLY A 43 5.65 14.32 -22.25
CA GLY A 43 4.72 13.35 -21.70
C GLY A 43 3.26 13.78 -21.80
N LYS A 44 2.38 12.80 -21.60
CA LYS A 44 0.95 12.98 -21.34
C LYS A 44 0.60 12.05 -20.17
N GLY A 45 0.17 12.62 -19.05
CA GLY A 45 -0.29 11.87 -17.87
C GLY A 45 -1.82 11.74 -17.87
N GLY A 46 -2.37 11.19 -16.78
CA GLY A 46 -3.82 10.97 -16.62
C GLY A 46 -4.66 12.25 -16.68
N PHE A 47 -4.12 13.37 -16.18
CA PHE A 47 -4.87 14.63 -16.04
C PHE A 47 -4.19 15.83 -16.73
N GLY A 48 -3.12 15.61 -17.51
CA GLY A 48 -2.31 16.72 -18.01
C GLY A 48 -1.27 16.37 -19.08
N ALA A 49 -0.63 17.41 -19.60
CA ALA A 49 0.50 17.28 -20.51
C ALA A 49 1.77 17.89 -19.90
N THR A 50 2.90 17.26 -20.17
CA THR A 50 4.20 17.65 -19.60
C THR A 50 5.13 18.11 -20.71
N PHE A 51 5.77 19.26 -20.50
CA PHE A 51 6.59 19.94 -21.49
C PHE A 51 7.97 20.25 -20.92
N LEU A 52 9.02 19.95 -21.70
CA LEU A 52 10.34 20.51 -21.47
C LEU A 52 10.30 21.97 -21.88
N SER A 53 10.75 22.85 -20.99
CA SER A 53 10.70 24.29 -21.15
C SER A 53 12.01 24.93 -20.71
N ILE A 54 12.20 26.20 -21.07
CA ILE A 54 13.30 27.04 -20.60
C ILE A 54 12.74 28.17 -19.73
N ASP A 55 13.45 28.50 -18.66
CA ASP A 55 13.19 29.68 -17.83
C ASP A 55 13.94 30.88 -18.40
N LEU A 56 13.21 31.82 -19.02
CA LEU A 56 13.74 33.02 -19.66
C LEU A 56 14.16 34.11 -18.66
N SER A 57 13.73 34.00 -17.39
CA SER A 57 14.07 35.01 -16.37
C SER A 57 15.45 34.79 -15.76
N LEU A 58 16.00 33.58 -15.89
CA LEU A 58 17.28 33.20 -15.30
C LEU A 58 18.41 33.24 -16.34
N PRO A 59 19.60 33.76 -16.00
CA PRO A 59 20.77 33.71 -16.87
C PRO A 59 21.06 32.28 -17.34
N GLY A 60 21.38 32.13 -18.63
CA GLY A 60 21.66 30.83 -19.24
C GLY A 60 20.43 30.01 -19.64
N ASN A 61 19.21 30.52 -19.43
CA ASN A 61 17.96 29.89 -19.83
C ASN A 61 17.85 28.41 -19.40
N PRO A 62 17.97 28.10 -18.09
CA PRO A 62 18.00 26.73 -17.61
C PRO A 62 16.71 25.97 -17.98
N LEU A 63 16.86 24.67 -18.19
CA LEU A 63 15.73 23.79 -18.50
C LEU A 63 14.88 23.53 -17.25
N CYS A 64 13.57 23.57 -17.44
CA CYS A 64 12.56 23.21 -16.46
C CYS A 64 11.48 22.32 -17.10
N VAL A 65 10.63 21.75 -16.25
CA VAL A 65 9.44 21.00 -16.68
C VAL A 65 8.22 21.83 -16.37
N VAL A 66 7.36 22.03 -17.36
CA VAL A 66 6.03 22.62 -17.19
C VAL A 66 5.01 21.52 -17.36
N LYS A 67 4.26 21.23 -16.30
CA LYS A 67 3.04 20.42 -16.35
C LYS A 67 1.85 21.36 -16.55
N GLN A 68 0.98 21.02 -17.49
CA GLN A 68 -0.28 21.73 -17.74
C GLN A 68 -1.43 20.77 -17.42
N LEU A 69 -2.36 21.22 -16.57
CA LEU A 69 -3.62 20.51 -16.35
C LEU A 69 -4.43 20.51 -17.65
N ARG A 70 -4.85 19.32 -18.09
CA ARG A 70 -5.67 19.11 -19.29
C ARG A 70 -6.76 18.10 -18.94
N PRO A 71 -7.94 18.56 -18.51
CA PRO A 71 -9.05 17.67 -18.21
C PRO A 71 -9.47 16.91 -19.48
N SER A 72 -9.84 15.65 -19.32
CA SER A 72 -10.26 14.77 -20.42
C SER A 72 -11.77 14.81 -20.68
N ALA A 73 -12.55 15.44 -19.79
CA ALA A 73 -14.01 15.44 -19.82
C ALA A 73 -14.60 16.85 -19.71
N ASN A 74 -15.78 17.05 -20.31
CA ASN A 74 -16.67 18.19 -20.08
C ASN A 74 -17.47 18.05 -18.76
N ASP A 75 -17.09 17.10 -17.90
CA ASP A 75 -17.71 16.86 -16.60
C ASP A 75 -17.14 17.85 -15.56
N PRO A 76 -17.96 18.77 -15.02
CA PRO A 76 -17.53 19.72 -14.01
C PRO A 76 -16.94 19.08 -12.75
N ASP A 77 -17.48 17.92 -12.31
CA ASP A 77 -17.04 17.26 -11.08
C ASP A 77 -15.64 16.64 -11.27
N ALA A 78 -15.42 16.02 -12.44
CA ALA A 78 -14.11 15.51 -12.85
C ALA A 78 -13.08 16.63 -12.98
N PHE A 79 -13.49 17.80 -13.48
CA PHE A 79 -12.61 18.97 -13.59
C PHE A 79 -12.16 19.49 -12.22
N GLU A 80 -13.11 19.67 -11.30
CA GLU A 80 -12.80 20.12 -9.93
C GLU A 80 -11.87 19.14 -9.21
N MET A 81 -12.12 17.83 -9.34
CA MET A 81 -11.26 16.81 -8.77
C MET A 81 -9.84 16.87 -9.36
N ALA A 82 -9.72 17.04 -10.68
CA ALA A 82 -8.42 17.17 -11.34
C ALA A 82 -7.65 18.40 -10.84
N LEU A 83 -8.34 19.52 -10.65
CA LEU A 83 -7.78 20.77 -10.16
C LEU A 83 -7.30 20.64 -8.72
N ASP A 84 -8.10 20.05 -7.83
CA ASP A 84 -7.74 19.80 -6.43
C ASP A 84 -6.52 18.87 -6.31
N LEU A 85 -6.44 17.80 -7.11
CA LEU A 85 -5.25 16.93 -7.16
C LEU A 85 -4.00 17.70 -7.63
N PHE A 86 -4.16 18.58 -8.63
CA PHE A 86 -3.06 19.38 -9.18
C PHE A 86 -2.54 20.43 -8.20
N GLU A 87 -3.44 21.13 -7.51
CA GLU A 87 -3.09 22.07 -6.44
C GLU A 87 -2.40 21.37 -5.26
N ARG A 88 -2.84 20.16 -4.92
CA ARG A 88 -2.20 19.33 -3.89
C ARG A 88 -0.79 18.90 -4.26
N GLU A 89 -0.55 18.55 -5.52
CA GLU A 89 0.80 18.26 -5.99
C GLU A 89 1.72 19.47 -5.77
N ALA A 90 1.28 20.68 -6.14
CA ALA A 90 2.03 21.90 -5.93
C ALA A 90 2.29 22.17 -4.42
N LYS A 91 1.25 22.07 -3.58
CA LYS A 91 1.38 22.24 -2.12
C LYS A 91 2.33 21.21 -1.50
N THR A 92 2.30 19.97 -1.98
CA THR A 92 3.19 18.90 -1.50
C THR A 92 4.63 19.21 -1.90
N LEU A 93 4.90 19.47 -3.18
CA LEU A 93 6.23 19.78 -3.67
C LEU A 93 6.81 21.04 -3.03
N GLY A 94 5.98 22.03 -2.71
CA GLY A 94 6.39 23.24 -1.98
C GLY A 94 6.90 22.99 -0.56
N LYS A 95 6.55 21.85 0.05
CA LYS A 95 7.04 21.42 1.39
C LYS A 95 8.30 20.55 1.31
N LEU A 96 8.66 20.07 0.13
CA LEU A 96 9.74 19.11 -0.06
C LEU A 96 11.05 19.83 -0.41
N ASP A 97 12.11 19.46 0.27
CA ASP A 97 13.49 19.88 0.00
C ASP A 97 14.41 18.66 0.10
N HIS A 98 14.65 18.02 -1.05
CA HIS A 98 15.44 16.80 -1.13
C HIS A 98 16.15 16.67 -2.49
N PRO A 99 17.45 16.31 -2.55
CA PRO A 99 18.22 16.29 -3.80
C PRO A 99 17.76 15.24 -4.83
N GLN A 100 16.94 14.29 -4.40
CA GLN A 100 16.36 13.22 -5.24
C GLN A 100 14.85 13.41 -5.48
N ILE A 101 14.32 14.62 -5.23
CA ILE A 101 12.96 15.02 -5.58
C ILE A 101 13.05 16.35 -6.34
N PRO A 102 12.39 16.52 -7.50
CA PRO A 102 12.39 17.80 -8.21
C PRO A 102 11.74 18.90 -7.35
N ARG A 103 12.44 20.03 -7.20
CA ARG A 103 11.89 21.19 -6.49
C ARG A 103 10.83 21.89 -7.35
N LEU A 104 9.78 22.39 -6.69
CA LEU A 104 8.80 23.30 -7.27
C LEU A 104 9.44 24.66 -7.53
N LEU A 105 9.35 25.14 -8.76
CA LEU A 105 9.85 26.44 -9.19
C LEU A 105 8.74 27.49 -9.28
N ASP A 106 7.54 27.08 -9.67
CA ASP A 106 6.40 27.98 -9.87
C ASP A 106 5.08 27.20 -9.93
N TYR A 107 3.97 27.88 -9.63
CA TYR A 107 2.61 27.38 -9.77
C TYR A 107 1.68 28.57 -10.05
N PHE A 108 0.99 28.54 -11.20
CA PHE A 108 0.18 29.68 -11.64
C PHE A 108 -0.98 29.25 -12.53
N GLU A 109 -1.96 30.15 -12.64
CA GLU A 109 -3.05 30.10 -13.60
C GLU A 109 -2.83 31.16 -14.68
N GLN A 110 -3.04 30.79 -15.95
CA GLN A 110 -3.05 31.73 -17.08
C GLN A 110 -4.13 31.29 -18.07
N ASP A 111 -4.98 32.21 -18.51
CA ASP A 111 -6.06 31.94 -19.48
C ASP A 111 -6.96 30.76 -19.08
N LYS A 112 -7.33 30.68 -17.79
CA LYS A 112 -8.12 29.58 -17.18
C LYS A 112 -7.45 28.20 -17.28
N ARG A 113 -6.13 28.16 -17.41
CA ARG A 113 -5.31 26.94 -17.48
C ARG A 113 -4.31 26.95 -16.34
N PHE A 114 -4.13 25.79 -15.72
CA PHE A 114 -3.30 25.63 -14.54
C PHE A 114 -1.95 24.99 -14.90
N TYR A 115 -0.89 25.54 -14.34
CA TYR A 115 0.49 25.17 -14.63
C TYR A 115 1.28 24.93 -13.35
N LEU A 116 2.12 23.89 -13.37
CA LEU A 116 3.07 23.56 -12.31
C LEU A 116 4.44 23.44 -12.95
N VAL A 117 5.42 24.17 -12.41
CA VAL A 117 6.79 24.22 -12.92
C VAL A 117 7.75 23.61 -11.92
N GLN A 118 8.59 22.68 -12.36
CA GLN A 118 9.56 21.99 -11.52
C GLN A 118 10.93 21.89 -12.22
N ASN A 119 11.97 21.55 -11.44
CA ASN A 119 13.29 21.28 -12.01
C ASN A 119 13.26 20.17 -13.06
N TRP A 120 14.02 20.36 -14.14
CA TRP A 120 14.29 19.31 -15.11
C TRP A 120 15.30 18.31 -14.56
N VAL A 121 14.97 17.02 -14.67
CA VAL A 121 15.89 15.92 -14.33
C VAL A 121 16.35 15.28 -15.63
N LYS A 122 17.60 15.55 -16.01
CA LYS A 122 18.19 14.93 -17.20
C LYS A 122 18.53 13.48 -16.91
N GLY A 123 17.87 12.56 -17.60
CA GLY A 123 18.15 11.13 -17.50
C GLY A 123 17.07 10.25 -18.10
N LYS A 124 17.19 8.94 -17.87
CA LYS A 124 16.20 7.94 -18.32
C LYS A 124 15.32 7.52 -17.16
N THR A 125 14.05 7.24 -17.44
CA THR A 125 13.21 6.52 -16.48
C THR A 125 13.71 5.07 -16.34
N LEU A 126 13.48 4.43 -15.21
CA LEU A 126 13.83 3.02 -15.04
C LEU A 126 13.09 2.11 -16.03
N GLN A 127 11.87 2.49 -16.45
CA GLN A 127 11.16 1.81 -17.53
C GLN A 127 11.95 1.85 -18.85
N GLN A 128 12.54 3.00 -19.18
CA GLN A 128 13.38 3.17 -20.38
C GLN A 128 14.71 2.43 -20.24
N GLU A 129 15.30 2.39 -19.05
CA GLU A 129 16.50 1.57 -18.78
C GLU A 129 16.22 0.10 -19.02
N VAL A 130 15.16 -0.48 -18.45
CA VAL A 130 14.84 -1.89 -18.65
C VAL A 130 14.57 -2.21 -20.12
N LYS A 131 13.85 -1.32 -20.83
CA LYS A 131 13.57 -1.49 -22.26
C LYS A 131 14.84 -1.46 -23.12
N LYS A 132 15.85 -0.67 -22.75
CA LYS A 132 17.07 -0.48 -23.54
C LYS A 132 18.19 -1.45 -23.16
N ASP A 133 18.42 -1.57 -21.85
CA ASP A 133 19.61 -2.18 -21.27
C ASP A 133 19.29 -3.56 -20.63
N GLY A 134 18.01 -3.95 -20.61
CA GLY A 134 17.53 -5.24 -20.09
C GLY A 134 17.20 -5.24 -18.60
N ILE A 135 16.82 -6.42 -18.10
CA ILE A 135 16.44 -6.64 -16.70
C ILE A 135 17.62 -6.45 -15.74
N PHE A 136 17.31 -6.17 -14.48
CA PHE A 136 18.30 -5.93 -13.44
C PHE A 136 18.62 -7.23 -12.69
N SER A 137 19.90 -7.39 -12.32
CA SER A 137 20.31 -8.45 -11.40
C SER A 137 19.85 -8.15 -9.97
N GLU A 138 19.77 -9.18 -9.13
CA GLU A 138 19.44 -9.05 -7.70
C GLU A 138 20.29 -7.97 -7.01
N THR A 139 21.59 -7.93 -7.26
CA THR A 139 22.49 -6.91 -6.68
C THR A 139 22.13 -5.50 -7.12
N LYS A 140 21.76 -5.32 -8.40
CA LYS A 140 21.36 -4.01 -8.93
C LYS A 140 20.01 -3.58 -8.35
N VAL A 141 19.08 -4.52 -8.16
CA VAL A 141 17.77 -4.25 -7.53
C VAL A 141 17.92 -3.93 -6.04
N LYS A 142 18.79 -4.62 -5.29
CA LYS A 142 19.07 -4.27 -3.88
C LYS A 142 19.62 -2.84 -3.74
N LYS A 143 20.55 -2.44 -4.61
CA LYS A 143 21.08 -1.06 -4.64
C LYS A 143 19.98 -0.03 -4.95
N PHE A 144 19.17 -0.31 -5.97
CA PHE A 144 17.99 0.49 -6.30
C PHE A 144 17.04 0.63 -5.10
N LEU A 145 16.75 -0.50 -4.44
CA LEU A 145 15.80 -0.58 -3.34
C LEU A 145 16.27 0.27 -2.15
N LEU A 146 17.53 0.13 -1.73
CA LEU A 146 18.11 0.94 -0.65
C LEU A 146 18.04 2.44 -0.97
N GLU A 147 18.38 2.84 -2.19
CA GLU A 147 18.37 4.25 -2.59
C GLU A 147 16.96 4.85 -2.58
N VAL A 148 15.94 4.11 -3.04
CA VAL A 148 14.54 4.60 -3.01
C VAL A 148 13.95 4.55 -1.61
N LEU A 149 14.33 3.59 -0.76
CA LEU A 149 13.86 3.50 0.63
C LEU A 149 14.27 4.74 1.44
N GLU A 150 15.45 5.32 1.21
CA GLU A 150 15.85 6.57 1.85
C GLU A 150 14.97 7.76 1.42
N ILE A 151 14.57 7.82 0.14
CA ILE A 151 13.61 8.82 -0.34
C ILE A 151 12.25 8.62 0.34
N LEU A 152 11.78 7.37 0.46
CA LEU A 152 10.52 7.05 1.14
C LEU A 152 10.55 7.42 2.62
N LYS A 153 11.65 7.13 3.31
CA LYS A 153 11.85 7.52 4.69
C LYS A 153 11.71 9.03 4.88
N TYR A 154 12.32 9.82 4.00
CA TYR A 154 12.22 11.27 4.02
C TYR A 154 10.75 11.74 3.85
N ILE A 155 10.05 11.32 2.79
CA ILE A 155 8.68 11.78 2.55
C ILE A 155 7.68 11.26 3.60
N HIS A 156 7.87 10.03 4.10
CA HIS A 156 7.03 9.45 5.16
C HIS A 156 7.22 10.18 6.49
N SER A 157 8.43 10.68 6.78
CA SER A 157 8.69 11.52 7.97
C SER A 157 7.92 12.85 7.94
N LEU A 158 7.70 13.37 6.72
CA LEU A 158 6.87 14.55 6.46
C LEU A 158 5.37 14.21 6.34
N LYS A 159 5.00 12.95 6.66
CA LYS A 159 3.64 12.41 6.61
C LYS A 159 3.01 12.36 5.20
N ILE A 160 3.84 12.38 4.17
CA ILE A 160 3.43 12.32 2.76
C ILE A 160 3.44 10.86 2.29
N ILE A 161 2.41 10.45 1.51
CA ILE A 161 2.37 9.15 0.82
C ILE A 161 2.40 9.41 -0.68
N HIS A 162 3.34 8.79 -1.42
CA HIS A 162 3.55 9.05 -2.85
C HIS A 162 2.44 8.48 -3.75
N ARG A 163 2.04 7.22 -3.50
CA ARG A 163 0.99 6.45 -4.18
C ARG A 163 1.22 6.03 -5.64
N ASP A 164 2.10 6.69 -6.39
CA ASP A 164 2.36 6.29 -7.79
C ASP A 164 3.83 5.87 -8.02
N ILE A 165 4.37 5.05 -7.11
CA ILE A 165 5.72 4.49 -7.27
C ILE A 165 5.70 3.41 -8.35
N LYS A 166 6.42 3.66 -9.44
CA LYS A 166 6.55 2.75 -10.58
C LYS A 166 7.80 3.08 -11.40
N PRO A 167 8.29 2.17 -12.26
CA PRO A 167 9.48 2.40 -13.09
C PRO A 167 9.44 3.66 -13.97
N ALA A 168 8.25 4.10 -14.38
CA ALA A 168 8.07 5.32 -15.19
C ALA A 168 8.26 6.62 -14.39
N ASN A 169 8.11 6.57 -13.06
CA ASN A 169 8.17 7.74 -12.17
C ASN A 169 9.49 7.81 -11.39
N ILE A 170 10.50 7.07 -11.82
CA ILE A 170 11.84 7.09 -11.22
C ILE A 170 12.85 7.30 -12.34
N ILE A 171 13.59 8.42 -12.28
CA ILE A 171 14.62 8.77 -13.26
C ILE A 171 16.00 8.51 -12.67
N ARG A 172 16.88 7.85 -13.42
CA ARG A 172 18.32 7.86 -13.12
C ARG A 172 18.94 9.10 -13.73
N ARG A 173 19.37 10.02 -12.87
CA ARG A 173 20.00 11.27 -13.27
C ARG A 173 21.36 11.01 -13.91
N GLU A 174 21.61 11.57 -15.08
CA GLU A 174 22.86 11.36 -15.84
C GLU A 174 24.09 11.92 -15.12
N GLN A 175 23.93 13.00 -14.35
CA GLN A 175 25.05 13.74 -13.77
C GLN A 175 25.83 12.93 -12.71
N ASP A 176 25.11 12.17 -11.87
CA ASP A 176 25.67 11.47 -10.71
C ASP A 176 25.17 10.03 -10.57
N GLY A 177 24.32 9.56 -11.48
CA GLY A 177 23.75 8.21 -11.48
C GLY A 177 22.70 7.97 -10.40
N ARG A 178 22.33 9.01 -9.62
CA ARG A 178 21.33 8.89 -8.55
C ARG A 178 19.91 8.81 -9.09
N LEU A 179 19.08 8.08 -8.37
CA LEU A 179 17.65 7.97 -8.63
C LEU A 179 16.94 9.22 -8.13
N VAL A 180 15.99 9.70 -8.91
CA VAL A 180 15.14 10.84 -8.61
C VAL A 180 13.69 10.39 -8.73
N LEU A 181 12.94 10.51 -7.64
CA LEU A 181 11.51 10.20 -7.61
C LEU A 181 10.73 11.40 -8.13
N ILE A 182 9.90 11.17 -9.13
CA ILE A 182 9.11 12.21 -9.78
C ILE A 182 7.62 11.91 -9.67
N ASP A 183 6.79 12.92 -9.94
CA ASP A 183 5.34 12.82 -10.10
C ASP A 183 4.56 12.56 -8.80
N PHE A 184 4.29 13.65 -8.06
CA PHE A 184 3.59 13.65 -6.78
C PHE A 184 2.07 13.92 -6.94
N GLY A 185 1.55 13.78 -8.17
CA GLY A 185 0.14 14.05 -8.52
C GLY A 185 -0.91 13.18 -7.81
N ALA A 186 -0.45 12.13 -7.12
CA ALA A 186 -1.28 11.13 -6.46
C ALA A 186 -1.27 11.24 -4.93
N VAL A 187 -0.66 12.26 -4.31
CA VAL A 187 -0.30 12.25 -2.89
C VAL A 187 -1.48 12.36 -1.88
N LYS A 188 -1.34 11.74 -0.70
CA LYS A 188 -2.13 12.05 0.52
C LYS A 188 -1.29 12.89 1.49
N ASP A 189 -1.87 13.99 1.99
CA ASP A 189 -1.52 14.54 3.31
C ASP A 189 -2.53 14.01 4.34
N GLN A 190 -2.14 13.86 5.62
CA GLN A 190 -3.01 13.37 6.71
C GLN A 190 -4.32 14.19 6.92
N VAL A 191 -4.47 15.30 6.21
CA VAL A 191 -5.67 16.14 6.21
C VAL A 191 -6.57 15.71 5.05
N ASN A 192 -7.67 15.04 5.39
CA ASN A 192 -8.92 14.86 4.63
C ASN A 192 -9.13 13.59 3.78
N SER A 193 -10.08 12.79 4.27
CA SER A 193 -10.85 11.73 3.61
C SER A 193 -12.02 12.26 2.75
N HIS A 194 -11.99 13.55 2.36
CA HIS A 194 -13.16 14.23 1.77
C HIS A 194 -13.41 13.92 0.30
N LEU A 195 -12.40 13.52 -0.49
CA LEU A 195 -12.59 13.25 -1.93
C LEU A 195 -13.61 12.14 -2.22
N ALA A 196 -13.66 11.09 -1.39
CA ALA A 196 -14.61 9.99 -1.56
C ALA A 196 -16.03 10.32 -1.05
N LYS A 197 -16.19 11.39 -0.26
CA LYS A 197 -17.50 11.85 0.24
C LYS A 197 -18.15 12.89 -0.68
N THR A 198 -17.34 13.62 -1.47
CA THR A 198 -17.81 14.78 -2.24
C THR A 198 -18.11 14.46 -3.71
N TYR A 199 -17.41 13.51 -4.32
CA TYR A 199 -17.54 13.23 -5.76
C TYR A 199 -18.16 11.83 -6.00
N GLY A 200 -19.04 11.72 -7.00
CA GLY A 200 -19.75 10.47 -7.35
C GLY A 200 -18.83 9.36 -7.89
N GLN A 201 -19.33 8.11 -7.89
CA GLN A 201 -18.57 6.91 -8.29
C GLN A 201 -17.94 6.99 -9.70
N THR A 202 -18.55 7.73 -10.64
CA THR A 202 -18.11 7.85 -12.03
C THR A 202 -16.85 8.71 -12.20
N ALA A 203 -16.73 9.80 -11.44
CA ALA A 203 -15.52 10.62 -11.40
C ALA A 203 -14.38 9.91 -10.65
N LEU A 204 -14.66 8.89 -9.85
CA LEU A 204 -13.62 8.15 -9.12
C LEU A 204 -12.99 7.02 -9.94
N THR A 205 -13.70 6.43 -10.91
CA THR A 205 -13.20 5.33 -11.74
C THR A 205 -12.23 5.79 -12.84
N GLU A 206 -12.44 6.97 -13.42
CA GLU A 206 -11.48 7.59 -14.36
C GLU A 206 -10.21 8.10 -13.65
N PHE A 207 -10.34 8.47 -12.38
CA PHE A 207 -9.29 9.09 -11.58
C PHE A 207 -8.63 8.13 -10.59
N ALA A 208 -9.04 6.85 -10.58
CA ALA A 208 -8.60 5.85 -9.62
C ALA A 208 -7.06 5.81 -9.55
N VAL A 209 -6.55 6.27 -8.42
CA VAL A 209 -5.16 6.66 -8.21
C VAL A 209 -4.27 5.42 -8.09
N GLY A 210 -3.64 5.04 -9.19
CA GLY A 210 -2.61 4.01 -9.25
C GLY A 210 -2.49 3.36 -10.63
N THR A 211 -1.27 3.16 -11.10
CA THR A 211 -1.07 2.39 -12.35
C THR A 211 -1.43 0.93 -12.11
N MET A 212 -2.37 0.39 -12.89
CA MET A 212 -2.86 -1.00 -12.76
C MET A 212 -1.70 -2.00 -12.62
N GLY A 213 -1.69 -2.72 -11.49
CA GLY A 213 -0.68 -3.70 -11.11
C GLY A 213 0.32 -3.24 -10.04
N PHE A 214 0.61 -1.94 -9.92
CA PHE A 214 1.56 -1.45 -8.91
C PHE A 214 0.88 -1.00 -7.61
N ALA A 215 -0.39 -0.62 -7.68
CA ALA A 215 -1.15 -0.15 -6.53
C ALA A 215 -1.75 -1.32 -5.73
N PRO A 216 -1.59 -1.35 -4.39
CA PRO A 216 -2.20 -2.37 -3.54
C PRO A 216 -3.71 -2.11 -3.31
N PRO A 217 -4.47 -3.11 -2.84
CA PRO A 217 -5.94 -3.02 -2.72
C PRO A 217 -6.43 -1.85 -1.85
N GLU A 218 -5.75 -1.56 -0.74
CA GLU A 218 -6.15 -0.46 0.13
C GLU A 218 -5.98 0.91 -0.53
N GLN A 219 -5.03 1.04 -1.47
CA GLN A 219 -4.87 2.24 -2.27
C GLN A 219 -5.97 2.36 -3.33
N LEU A 220 -6.33 1.25 -3.98
CA LEU A 220 -7.46 1.20 -4.91
C LEU A 220 -8.79 1.53 -4.22
N ALA A 221 -8.91 1.18 -2.93
CA ALA A 221 -10.01 1.59 -2.06
C ALA A 221 -9.87 3.02 -1.50
N MET A 222 -8.95 3.83 -2.03
CA MET A 222 -8.70 5.23 -1.64
C MET A 222 -8.29 5.44 -0.17
N ARG A 223 -7.78 4.38 0.48
CA ARG A 223 -7.27 4.38 1.87
C ARG A 223 -5.80 3.94 1.93
N PRO A 224 -4.88 4.67 1.30
CA PRO A 224 -3.47 4.31 1.28
C PRO A 224 -2.78 4.60 2.62
N PHE A 225 -1.76 3.79 2.92
CA PHE A 225 -0.87 3.90 4.07
C PHE A 225 0.58 4.04 3.60
N TYR A 226 1.52 4.33 4.49
CA TYR A 226 2.97 4.29 4.16
C TYR A 226 3.40 2.93 3.59
N ALA A 227 2.79 1.85 4.11
CA ALA A 227 2.97 0.50 3.62
C ALA A 227 2.47 0.30 2.17
N SER A 228 1.62 1.18 1.64
CA SER A 228 1.19 1.13 0.24
C SER A 228 2.32 1.51 -0.73
N ASP A 229 3.13 2.50 -0.37
CA ASP A 229 4.34 2.85 -1.13
C ASP A 229 5.37 1.71 -1.11
N ILE A 230 5.49 1.01 0.02
CA ILE A 230 6.38 -0.16 0.15
C ILE A 230 5.95 -1.29 -0.78
N TYR A 231 4.64 -1.56 -0.88
CA TYR A 231 4.13 -2.53 -1.84
C TYR A 231 4.47 -2.15 -3.28
N ALA A 232 4.18 -0.90 -3.66
CA ALA A 232 4.45 -0.39 -5.00
C ALA A 232 5.95 -0.45 -5.35
N LEU A 233 6.82 -0.23 -4.35
CA LEU A 233 8.26 -0.41 -4.50
C LEU A 233 8.66 -1.89 -4.67
N GLY A 234 8.02 -2.82 -3.95
CA GLY A 234 8.19 -4.26 -4.14
C GLY A 234 7.75 -4.70 -5.55
N ALA A 235 6.61 -4.23 -6.02
CA ALA A 235 6.09 -4.49 -7.37
C ALA A 235 7.02 -3.90 -8.46
N THR A 236 7.60 -2.72 -8.18
CA THR A 236 8.65 -2.12 -9.02
C THR A 236 9.88 -3.01 -9.09
N CYS A 237 10.32 -3.61 -7.98
CA CYS A 237 11.44 -4.57 -7.97
C CYS A 237 11.16 -5.78 -8.88
N LEU A 238 9.93 -6.32 -8.85
CA LEU A 238 9.55 -7.43 -9.75
C LEU A 238 9.69 -7.01 -11.22
N TYR A 239 9.15 -5.85 -11.59
CA TYR A 239 9.27 -5.32 -12.96
C TYR A 239 10.74 -5.17 -13.38
N LEU A 240 11.60 -4.64 -12.51
CA LEU A 240 13.01 -4.46 -12.83
C LEU A 240 13.72 -5.79 -13.11
N MET A 241 13.31 -6.89 -12.47
CA MET A 241 13.92 -8.22 -12.65
C MET A 241 13.28 -9.04 -13.77
N SER A 242 12.08 -8.71 -14.24
CA SER A 242 11.35 -9.52 -15.23
C SER A 242 10.98 -8.79 -16.52
N ALA A 243 11.01 -7.45 -16.51
CA ALA A 243 10.39 -6.58 -17.52
C ALA A 243 8.88 -6.81 -17.73
N LYS A 244 8.22 -7.60 -16.86
CA LYS A 244 6.78 -7.87 -16.89
C LYS A 244 6.05 -6.93 -15.95
N SER A 245 4.87 -6.47 -16.37
CA SER A 245 4.01 -5.70 -15.46
C SER A 245 3.57 -6.61 -14.31
N PRO A 246 3.45 -6.11 -13.07
CA PRO A 246 2.96 -6.90 -11.94
C PRO A 246 1.63 -7.62 -12.21
N LYS A 247 0.74 -7.01 -13.00
CA LYS A 247 -0.55 -7.61 -13.39
C LYS A 247 -0.43 -8.82 -14.34
N ASP A 248 0.72 -8.97 -15.00
CA ASP A 248 0.98 -10.05 -15.96
C ASP A 248 1.58 -11.29 -15.27
N PHE A 249 1.85 -11.23 -13.96
CA PHE A 249 2.24 -12.39 -13.19
C PHE A 249 1.02 -13.26 -12.88
N PRO A 250 1.18 -14.59 -12.80
CA PRO A 250 0.14 -15.47 -12.30
C PRO A 250 -0.28 -15.04 -10.89
N ILE A 251 -1.57 -15.10 -10.62
CA ILE A 251 -2.13 -14.85 -9.29
C ILE A 251 -2.41 -16.20 -8.65
N ASP A 252 -2.09 -16.35 -7.38
CA ASP A 252 -2.53 -17.50 -6.60
C ASP A 252 -4.04 -17.41 -6.38
N GLU A 253 -4.80 -18.37 -6.91
CA GLU A 253 -6.27 -18.36 -6.88
C GLU A 253 -6.84 -18.40 -5.45
N LEU A 254 -6.06 -18.90 -4.49
CA LEU A 254 -6.49 -19.04 -3.10
C LEU A 254 -6.19 -17.78 -2.27
N THR A 255 -5.03 -17.16 -2.48
CA THR A 255 -4.57 -16.00 -1.69
C THR A 255 -4.81 -14.66 -2.38
N GLY A 256 -4.95 -14.65 -3.70
CA GLY A 256 -4.99 -13.44 -4.53
C GLY A 256 -3.63 -12.75 -4.69
N GLU A 257 -2.55 -13.38 -4.25
CA GLU A 257 -1.19 -12.82 -4.29
C GLU A 257 -0.49 -13.09 -5.62
N LEU A 258 0.50 -12.24 -5.94
CA LEU A 258 1.36 -12.44 -7.10
C LEU A 258 2.25 -13.67 -6.88
N ALA A 259 2.08 -14.71 -7.70
CA ALA A 259 2.89 -15.92 -7.68
C ALA A 259 4.21 -15.75 -8.46
N TRP A 260 4.91 -14.64 -8.20
CA TRP A 260 6.11 -14.20 -8.94
C TRP A 260 7.32 -15.11 -8.75
N GLN A 261 7.36 -15.88 -7.66
CA GLN A 261 8.48 -16.78 -7.31
C GLN A 261 8.69 -17.90 -8.33
N ARG A 262 7.67 -18.18 -9.16
CA ARG A 262 7.77 -19.17 -10.26
C ARG A 262 8.63 -18.66 -11.42
N GLU A 263 8.75 -17.35 -11.57
CA GLU A 263 9.38 -16.71 -12.73
C GLU A 263 10.68 -15.98 -12.39
N ILE A 264 10.80 -15.43 -11.18
CA ILE A 264 11.98 -14.69 -10.73
C ILE A 264 12.75 -15.52 -9.71
N LYS A 265 14.00 -15.85 -10.04
CA LYS A 265 14.93 -16.53 -9.12
C LYS A 265 15.82 -15.51 -8.42
N VAL A 266 15.72 -15.47 -7.10
CA VAL A 266 16.56 -14.65 -6.21
C VAL A 266 17.04 -15.49 -5.02
N SER A 267 17.99 -14.95 -4.25
CA SER A 267 18.41 -15.57 -3.00
C SER A 267 17.23 -15.71 -2.02
N LYS A 268 17.26 -16.76 -1.19
CA LYS A 268 16.20 -17.01 -0.20
C LYS A 268 16.02 -15.89 0.83
N SER A 269 17.08 -15.13 1.11
CA SER A 269 17.02 -13.94 1.95
C SER A 269 16.23 -12.84 1.24
N PHE A 270 16.58 -12.52 0.00
CA PHE A 270 15.90 -11.47 -0.74
C PHE A 270 14.45 -11.83 -1.10
N GLU A 271 14.19 -13.12 -1.36
CA GLU A 271 12.83 -13.65 -1.55
C GLU A 271 11.93 -13.31 -0.36
N LYS A 272 12.40 -13.50 0.88
CA LYS A 272 11.65 -13.15 2.10
C LYS A 272 11.35 -11.66 2.20
N VAL A 273 12.31 -10.81 1.84
CA VAL A 273 12.11 -9.35 1.84
C VAL A 273 11.06 -8.95 0.81
N LEU A 274 11.20 -9.40 -0.44
CA LEU A 274 10.25 -9.07 -1.49
C LEU A 274 8.84 -9.59 -1.21
N SER A 275 8.71 -10.84 -0.74
CA SER A 275 7.41 -11.40 -0.34
C SER A 275 6.76 -10.53 0.74
N ARG A 276 7.53 -10.14 1.77
CA ARG A 276 7.01 -9.29 2.86
C ARG A 276 6.67 -7.86 2.41
N MET A 277 7.37 -7.30 1.42
CA MET A 277 6.97 -6.02 0.80
C MET A 277 5.66 -6.14 0.02
N LEU A 278 5.42 -7.30 -0.60
CA LEU A 278 4.29 -7.58 -1.48
C LEU A 278 3.07 -8.21 -0.77
N GLU A 279 3.10 -8.31 0.56
CA GLU A 279 1.98 -8.81 1.35
C GLU A 279 0.70 -8.02 1.09
N MET A 280 -0.41 -8.70 0.81
CA MET A 280 -1.71 -8.04 0.63
C MET A 280 -2.25 -7.47 1.93
N ASN A 281 -2.00 -8.17 3.04
CA ASN A 281 -2.40 -7.71 4.36
C ASN A 281 -1.42 -6.66 4.89
N LEU A 282 -1.94 -5.47 5.18
CA LEU A 282 -1.15 -4.40 5.79
C LEU A 282 -0.47 -4.86 7.08
N ARG A 283 -1.06 -5.76 7.87
CA ARG A 283 -0.50 -6.26 9.14
C ARG A 283 0.84 -6.96 8.94
N ASP A 284 0.93 -7.75 7.89
CA ASP A 284 2.08 -8.62 7.61
C ASP A 284 3.14 -7.89 6.76
N ARG A 285 2.69 -6.90 5.97
CA ARG A 285 3.56 -5.99 5.23
C ARG A 285 4.43 -5.15 6.16
N TYR A 286 5.65 -4.84 5.71
CA TYR A 286 6.50 -3.85 6.37
C TYR A 286 5.77 -2.52 6.61
N LYS A 287 6.02 -1.92 7.78
CA LYS A 287 5.32 -0.70 8.21
C LYS A 287 6.04 0.57 7.84
N SER A 288 7.35 0.49 7.65
CA SER A 288 8.21 1.63 7.37
C SER A 288 9.37 1.22 6.46
N ALA A 289 9.98 2.21 5.81
CA ALA A 289 11.17 2.00 5.00
C ALA A 289 12.35 1.47 5.84
N ASP A 290 12.49 1.92 7.10
CA ASP A 290 13.54 1.48 8.03
C ASP A 290 13.47 -0.03 8.31
N GLU A 291 12.28 -0.61 8.42
CA GLU A 291 12.14 -2.06 8.61
C GLU A 291 12.67 -2.85 7.40
N VAL A 292 12.42 -2.35 6.18
CA VAL A 292 12.90 -2.98 4.95
C VAL A 292 14.42 -2.89 4.86
N ILE A 293 15.00 -1.71 5.14
CA ILE A 293 16.46 -1.48 5.15
C ILE A 293 17.13 -2.43 6.15
N LYS A 294 16.59 -2.52 7.37
CA LYS A 294 17.12 -3.38 8.43
C LYS A 294 17.14 -4.86 8.02
N ASP A 295 16.05 -5.36 7.43
CA ASP A 295 16.00 -6.76 7.01
C ASP A 295 16.90 -7.03 5.78
N LEU A 296 17.17 -6.03 4.93
CA LEU A 296 18.17 -6.13 3.86
C LEU A 296 19.61 -6.22 4.39
N ASP A 297 19.94 -5.41 5.42
CA ASP A 297 21.31 -5.30 5.97
C ASP A 297 21.71 -6.45 6.90
N ILE A 298 20.76 -7.07 7.60
CA ILE A 298 21.05 -8.18 8.55
C ILE A 298 21.32 -9.51 7.81
N MET A 299 20.80 -9.68 6.59
CA MET A 299 20.81 -10.96 5.89
C MET A 299 22.16 -11.43 5.32
N PRO A 300 23.13 -10.58 4.93
CA PRO A 300 24.49 -11.02 4.60
C PRO A 300 25.17 -11.75 5.78
N TYR A 301 25.06 -11.18 6.99
CA TYR A 301 25.67 -11.74 8.22
C TYR A 301 25.04 -13.07 8.66
N ALA A 302 23.72 -13.23 8.47
CA ALA A 302 23.02 -14.46 8.85
C ALA A 302 23.50 -15.69 8.05
N LYS A 303 23.87 -15.49 6.78
CA LYS A 303 24.33 -16.56 5.89
C LYS A 303 25.77 -16.98 6.20
N GLU A 304 26.65 -16.01 6.48
CA GLU A 304 28.02 -16.27 6.96
C GLU A 304 28.00 -17.01 8.31
N LEU A 305 27.06 -16.67 9.19
CA LEU A 305 26.86 -17.38 10.45
C LEU A 305 26.36 -18.82 10.23
N GLU A 306 25.44 -19.03 9.29
CA GLU A 306 24.89 -20.35 8.96
C GLU A 306 25.97 -21.26 8.33
N GLU A 307 26.79 -20.72 7.43
CA GLU A 307 27.94 -21.42 6.83
C GLU A 307 29.05 -21.70 7.87
N GLY A 308 29.32 -20.77 8.79
CA GLY A 308 30.25 -20.96 9.91
C GLY A 308 29.77 -22.00 10.93
N MET A 309 28.46 -22.10 11.17
CA MET A 309 27.86 -23.09 12.07
C MET A 309 27.83 -24.50 11.48
N LEU A 310 27.75 -24.64 10.15
CA LEU A 310 27.86 -25.93 9.46
C LEU A 310 29.29 -26.47 9.48
N ASN A 311 30.30 -25.59 9.43
CA ASN A 311 31.72 -25.97 9.49
C ASN A 311 32.22 -26.32 10.90
N ALA A 312 31.47 -25.99 11.96
CA ALA A 312 31.84 -26.26 13.35
C ALA A 312 31.39 -27.63 13.88
N GLN A 313 30.71 -28.46 13.07
CA GLN A 313 30.22 -29.79 13.49
C GLN A 313 31.15 -30.96 13.16
N GLY A 314 32.39 -30.71 12.76
CA GLY A 314 33.38 -31.75 12.53
C GLY A 314 34.76 -31.37 13.07
N LYS A 315 34.98 -31.55 14.39
CA LYS A 315 36.27 -32.00 14.97
C LYS A 315 36.18 -32.15 16.49
N ASP A 316 36.26 -33.42 16.88
CA ASP A 316 36.86 -34.02 18.07
C ASP A 316 36.56 -33.54 19.51
N LYS A 317 36.12 -34.54 20.27
CA LYS A 317 36.21 -34.68 21.73
C LYS A 317 37.62 -34.39 22.25
N LYS A 318 37.71 -33.69 23.39
CA LYS A 318 38.49 -34.13 24.57
C LYS A 318 38.09 -33.33 25.81
N GLU A 319 37.91 -34.07 26.90
CA GLU A 319 37.69 -33.62 28.27
C GLU A 319 38.91 -32.87 28.84
N ILE A 320 38.71 -32.01 29.83
CA ILE A 320 39.37 -32.02 31.17
C ILE A 320 38.69 -30.98 32.09
N GLU A 321 38.79 -31.30 33.38
CA GLU A 321 38.02 -30.98 34.59
C GLU A 321 38.10 -29.55 35.17
N GLU A 322 37.20 -29.34 36.13
CA GLU A 322 36.88 -28.20 37.00
C GLU A 322 38.01 -27.66 37.90
N LYS A 323 37.89 -26.37 38.28
CA LYS A 323 37.82 -25.96 39.71
C LYS A 323 37.27 -24.53 39.90
N ASP A 324 36.36 -24.46 40.88
CA ASP A 324 35.65 -23.32 41.48
C ASP A 324 36.55 -22.20 42.04
N ASN A 325 36.11 -20.92 41.99
CA ASN A 325 35.42 -20.27 43.13
C ASN A 325 34.97 -18.80 42.86
N THR A 326 33.65 -18.59 43.04
CA THR A 326 32.92 -17.44 43.63
C THR A 326 33.35 -15.97 43.42
N SER A 327 32.47 -15.19 42.77
CA SER A 327 31.75 -14.04 43.38
C SER A 327 30.72 -13.42 42.43
N GLN A 328 29.62 -12.95 43.03
CA GLN A 328 28.31 -12.65 42.44
C GLN A 328 28.25 -11.44 41.50
N ASN A 329 27.52 -11.60 40.38
CA ASN A 329 26.57 -10.62 39.84
C ASN A 329 25.76 -11.25 38.69
N THR A 330 24.53 -11.68 38.97
CA THR A 330 23.64 -12.31 37.97
C THR A 330 22.98 -11.27 37.07
N HIS A 331 23.76 -10.65 36.18
CA HIS A 331 23.23 -10.08 34.95
C HIS A 331 23.26 -11.16 33.87
N LEU A 332 22.09 -11.70 33.52
CA LEU A 332 21.96 -12.56 32.34
C LEU A 332 22.41 -11.75 31.12
N SER A 333 23.51 -12.20 30.50
CA SER A 333 24.07 -11.57 29.31
C SER A 333 23.04 -11.52 28.18
N ALA A 334 23.18 -10.54 27.28
CA ALA A 334 22.33 -10.44 26.09
C ALA A 334 22.32 -11.75 25.27
N THR A 335 23.44 -12.49 25.29
CA THR A 335 23.58 -13.82 24.69
C THR A 335 22.79 -14.90 25.41
N SER A 336 22.67 -14.89 26.74
CA SER A 336 21.81 -15.85 27.46
C SER A 336 20.32 -15.55 27.25
N ARG A 337 19.93 -14.28 27.16
CA ARG A 337 18.55 -13.88 26.78
C ARG A 337 18.23 -14.27 25.33
N LEU A 338 19.18 -14.08 24.42
CA LEU A 338 19.07 -14.50 23.03
C LEU A 338 19.07 -16.02 22.88
N ALA A 339 19.87 -16.76 23.66
CA ALA A 339 19.89 -18.22 23.66
C ALA A 339 18.61 -18.80 24.26
N MET A 340 18.04 -18.18 25.31
CA MET A 340 16.71 -18.51 25.81
C MET A 340 15.63 -18.19 24.77
N ALA A 341 15.72 -17.06 24.07
CA ALA A 341 14.80 -16.70 22.99
C ALA A 341 14.93 -17.64 21.78
N ILE A 342 16.15 -18.10 21.45
CA ILE A 342 16.42 -19.08 20.39
C ILE A 342 15.96 -20.47 20.80
N ARG A 343 16.12 -20.89 22.07
CA ARG A 343 15.56 -22.16 22.59
C ARG A 343 14.03 -22.11 22.62
N ALA A 344 13.43 -20.98 23.00
CA ALA A 344 12.00 -20.72 22.91
C ALA A 344 11.51 -20.64 21.44
N ARG A 345 12.37 -20.24 20.49
CA ARG A 345 12.06 -20.19 19.05
C ARG A 345 12.27 -21.55 18.36
N LYS A 346 13.26 -22.34 18.77
CA LYS A 346 13.48 -23.73 18.33
C LYS A 346 12.41 -24.67 18.88
N SER A 347 11.87 -24.43 20.08
CA SER A 347 10.68 -25.14 20.57
C SER A 347 9.40 -24.78 19.78
N ARG A 348 9.34 -23.58 19.18
CA ARG A 348 8.26 -23.11 18.28
C ARG A 348 8.41 -23.58 16.83
N GLN A 349 9.62 -23.83 16.34
CA GLN A 349 9.87 -24.22 14.94
C GLN A 349 9.96 -25.75 14.71
N GLY A 350 9.96 -26.56 15.78
CA GLY A 350 10.21 -27.99 15.71
C GLY A 350 9.00 -28.94 15.73
N LYS A 351 7.75 -28.45 15.72
CA LYS A 351 6.57 -29.34 15.66
C LYS A 351 5.66 -28.98 14.50
N SER A 352 5.89 -29.64 13.37
CA SER A 352 4.80 -30.06 12.50
C SER A 352 3.78 -30.84 13.34
N LYS A 353 2.51 -30.46 13.24
CA LYS A 353 1.46 -31.35 12.70
C LYS A 353 0.13 -30.61 12.79
N TYR A 354 -0.64 -30.72 11.72
CA TYR A 354 -2.10 -30.64 11.71
C TYR A 354 -2.69 -30.86 13.10
N ILE A 355 -3.57 -29.96 13.52
CA ILE A 355 -4.40 -30.18 14.69
C ILE A 355 -5.23 -31.44 14.35
N THR A 356 -4.79 -32.61 14.81
CA THR A 356 -5.42 -33.91 14.50
C THR A 356 -6.81 -34.05 15.10
N GLN A 357 -7.16 -33.15 16.04
CA GLN A 357 -8.52 -32.91 16.52
C GLN A 357 -8.73 -31.42 16.75
N VAL A 358 -9.26 -30.73 15.73
CA VAL A 358 -9.72 -29.34 15.87
C VAL A 358 -10.93 -29.39 16.79
N ASN A 359 -10.81 -28.77 17.97
CA ASN A 359 -11.93 -28.57 18.88
C ASN A 359 -11.79 -27.15 19.48
N PRO A 360 -12.85 -26.58 20.08
CA PRO A 360 -12.78 -25.20 20.55
C PRO A 360 -11.62 -24.93 21.52
N ARG A 361 -11.31 -25.88 22.40
CA ARG A 361 -10.20 -25.75 23.37
C ARG A 361 -8.84 -25.71 22.69
N THR A 362 -8.61 -26.52 21.66
CA THR A 362 -7.31 -26.52 20.96
C THR A 362 -7.12 -25.23 20.16
N VAL A 363 -8.19 -24.66 19.61
CA VAL A 363 -8.18 -23.34 18.95
C VAL A 363 -7.90 -22.22 19.94
N LEU A 364 -8.62 -22.17 21.07
CA LEU A 364 -8.40 -21.16 22.12
C LEU A 364 -6.99 -21.27 22.72
N ASN A 365 -6.49 -22.48 22.98
CA ASN A 365 -5.13 -22.68 23.47
C ASN A 365 -4.09 -22.24 22.43
N ALA A 366 -4.31 -22.53 21.14
CA ALA A 366 -3.42 -22.03 20.09
C ALA A 366 -3.45 -20.49 20.04
N TYR A 367 -4.62 -19.89 20.23
CA TYR A 367 -4.78 -18.44 20.32
C TYR A 367 -4.01 -17.86 21.51
N LEU A 368 -4.16 -18.42 22.70
CA LEU A 368 -3.42 -17.99 23.90
C LEU A 368 -1.90 -18.13 23.72
N ASN A 369 -1.46 -19.11 22.93
CA ASN A 369 -0.05 -19.30 22.58
C ASN A 369 0.45 -18.40 21.43
N GLY A 370 -0.37 -17.43 20.99
CA GLY A 370 0.02 -16.41 20.02
C GLY A 370 -0.37 -16.71 18.57
N ARG A 371 -1.03 -17.83 18.29
CA ARG A 371 -1.61 -18.07 16.96
C ARG A 371 -2.77 -17.11 16.75
N ARG A 372 -2.80 -16.38 15.64
CA ARG A 372 -3.95 -15.54 15.28
C ARG A 372 -4.63 -16.02 14.01
N ASP A 373 -3.90 -16.74 13.17
CA ASP A 373 -4.39 -17.21 11.88
C ASP A 373 -4.94 -18.63 11.92
N PHE A 374 -6.24 -18.71 11.59
CA PHE A 374 -7.03 -19.91 11.48
C PHE A 374 -7.67 -20.06 10.09
N ASN A 375 -7.22 -19.28 9.09
CA ASN A 375 -7.75 -19.21 7.74
C ASN A 375 -8.04 -20.58 7.09
N GLY A 376 -9.16 -20.66 6.37
CA GLY A 376 -9.55 -21.81 5.55
C GLY A 376 -9.94 -23.08 6.32
N GLN A 377 -10.03 -23.02 7.66
CA GLN A 377 -10.35 -24.18 8.48
C GLN A 377 -11.86 -24.32 8.71
N ASN A 378 -12.27 -25.52 9.15
CA ASN A 378 -13.64 -25.83 9.50
C ASN A 378 -13.81 -25.85 11.02
N PHE A 379 -14.71 -25.00 11.50
CA PHE A 379 -15.10 -24.80 12.90
C PHE A 379 -16.64 -24.81 13.03
N ASN A 380 -17.34 -25.47 12.10
CA ASN A 380 -18.80 -25.56 12.13
C ASN A 380 -19.26 -26.09 13.49
N GLN A 381 -20.26 -25.43 14.07
CA GLN A 381 -20.87 -25.80 15.37
C GLN A 381 -19.94 -25.71 16.58
N PHE A 382 -18.76 -25.09 16.44
CA PHE A 382 -17.86 -24.91 17.58
C PHE A 382 -18.45 -23.91 18.57
N ASN A 383 -18.15 -24.10 19.85
CA ASN A 383 -18.57 -23.19 20.90
C ASN A 383 -17.37 -22.37 21.42
N PHE A 384 -17.36 -21.10 21.06
CA PHE A 384 -16.44 -20.05 21.49
C PHE A 384 -17.15 -18.96 22.31
N ALA A 385 -18.32 -19.25 22.88
CA ALA A 385 -19.03 -18.28 23.71
C ALA A 385 -18.14 -17.75 24.83
N GLN A 386 -18.24 -16.44 25.10
CA GLN A 386 -17.44 -15.71 26.08
C GLN A 386 -15.91 -15.78 25.83
N GLY A 387 -15.49 -16.17 24.61
CA GLY A 387 -14.09 -16.23 24.24
C GLY A 387 -13.48 -14.84 24.06
N GLU A 388 -12.31 -14.61 24.67
CA GLU A 388 -11.50 -13.41 24.48
C GLU A 388 -10.49 -13.63 23.35
N ILE A 389 -10.93 -13.39 22.12
CA ILE A 389 -10.16 -13.65 20.89
C ILE A 389 -10.16 -12.47 19.91
N PRO A 390 -9.79 -11.25 20.35
CA PRO A 390 -9.68 -10.10 19.44
C PRO A 390 -8.62 -10.35 18.35
N ASP A 391 -8.77 -9.68 17.22
CA ASP A 391 -7.87 -9.75 16.07
C ASP A 391 -7.66 -11.16 15.48
N ILE A 392 -8.50 -12.14 15.84
CA ILE A 392 -8.43 -13.49 15.30
C ILE A 392 -8.78 -13.47 13.80
N ASN A 393 -8.03 -14.24 13.02
CA ASN A 393 -8.21 -14.34 11.59
C ASN A 393 -8.90 -15.68 11.26
N PHE A 394 -10.17 -15.57 10.89
CA PHE A 394 -11.06 -16.64 10.44
C PHE A 394 -11.44 -16.49 8.96
N ARG A 395 -10.56 -15.89 8.14
CA ARG A 395 -10.80 -15.75 6.69
C ARG A 395 -11.09 -17.09 6.04
N ASN A 396 -11.99 -17.11 5.06
CA ASN A 396 -12.35 -18.29 4.28
C ASN A 396 -12.75 -19.53 5.13
N CYS A 397 -13.06 -19.37 6.41
CA CYS A 397 -13.37 -20.49 7.29
C CYS A 397 -14.81 -20.96 7.09
N GLN A 398 -15.05 -22.24 7.38
CA GLN A 398 -16.40 -22.76 7.57
C GLN A 398 -16.74 -22.64 9.06
N LEU A 399 -17.73 -21.81 9.38
CA LEU A 399 -18.17 -21.44 10.73
C LEU A 399 -19.70 -21.54 10.86
N ILE A 400 -20.31 -22.43 10.08
CA ILE A 400 -21.76 -22.66 10.06
C ILE A 400 -22.22 -23.04 11.47
N ARG A 401 -23.20 -22.31 12.01
CA ARG A 401 -23.76 -22.50 13.36
C ARG A 401 -22.72 -22.47 14.49
N VAL A 402 -21.58 -21.82 14.29
CA VAL A 402 -20.63 -21.56 15.37
C VAL A 402 -21.28 -20.66 16.44
N ASN A 403 -20.89 -20.85 17.70
CA ASN A 403 -21.35 -20.02 18.80
C ASN A 403 -20.24 -19.07 19.29
N PHE A 404 -20.44 -17.78 19.11
CA PHE A 404 -19.63 -16.66 19.59
C PHE A 404 -20.44 -15.74 20.53
N GLU A 405 -21.48 -16.25 21.17
CA GLU A 405 -22.28 -15.48 22.13
C GLU A 405 -21.39 -14.86 23.22
N GLU A 406 -21.57 -13.55 23.44
CA GLU A 406 -20.80 -12.76 24.42
C GLU A 406 -19.27 -12.81 24.21
N ALA A 407 -18.78 -13.28 23.06
CA ALA A 407 -17.35 -13.32 22.77
C ALA A 407 -16.81 -11.93 22.43
N ASN A 408 -15.54 -11.69 22.76
CA ASN A 408 -14.80 -10.53 22.29
C ASN A 408 -14.03 -10.88 21.01
N LEU A 409 -14.51 -10.31 19.91
CA LEU A 409 -14.03 -10.49 18.54
C LEU A 409 -13.67 -9.15 17.92
N GLU A 410 -13.28 -8.17 18.74
CA GLU A 410 -12.84 -6.85 18.26
C GLU A 410 -11.74 -7.01 17.19
N GLY A 411 -11.94 -6.37 16.04
CA GLY A 411 -11.00 -6.43 14.91
C GLY A 411 -10.83 -7.81 14.27
N ALA A 412 -11.67 -8.80 14.61
CA ALA A 412 -11.60 -10.13 14.00
C ALA A 412 -11.87 -10.07 12.49
N ASN A 413 -11.26 -10.98 11.73
CA ASN A 413 -11.38 -11.02 10.28
C ASN A 413 -12.12 -12.28 9.82
N PHE A 414 -13.29 -12.08 9.22
CA PHE A 414 -14.16 -13.10 8.66
C PHE A 414 -14.34 -12.94 7.14
N TYR A 415 -13.39 -12.31 6.44
CA TYR A 415 -13.46 -12.14 4.99
C TYR A 415 -13.75 -13.47 4.28
N CYS A 416 -14.80 -13.49 3.44
CA CYS A 416 -15.29 -14.68 2.73
C CYS A 416 -15.53 -15.92 3.61
N ALA A 417 -15.74 -15.76 4.92
CA ALA A 417 -16.09 -16.87 5.80
C ALA A 417 -17.56 -17.26 5.64
N ASN A 418 -17.87 -18.55 5.78
CA ASN A 418 -19.25 -19.03 5.86
C ASN A 418 -19.71 -19.07 7.32
N LEU A 419 -20.57 -18.14 7.70
CA LEU A 419 -21.12 -17.94 9.03
C LEU A 419 -22.64 -18.19 9.07
N ALA A 420 -23.18 -18.96 8.13
CA ALA A 420 -24.61 -19.23 8.07
C ALA A 420 -25.12 -19.81 9.39
N GLY A 421 -26.12 -19.16 9.99
CA GLY A 421 -26.70 -19.51 11.28
C GLY A 421 -25.76 -19.36 12.49
N ALA A 422 -24.64 -18.64 12.37
CA ALA A 422 -23.74 -18.36 13.49
C ALA A 422 -24.44 -17.52 14.58
N ARG A 423 -24.03 -17.71 15.84
CA ARG A 423 -24.55 -16.97 16.99
C ARG A 423 -23.53 -15.97 17.49
N PHE A 424 -23.88 -14.70 17.48
CA PHE A 424 -23.09 -13.57 17.98
C PHE A 424 -23.89 -12.75 19.00
N PHE A 425 -24.88 -13.34 19.67
CA PHE A 425 -25.69 -12.65 20.67
C PHE A 425 -24.80 -11.90 21.67
N LYS A 426 -24.97 -10.58 21.79
CA LYS A 426 -24.15 -9.69 22.65
C LYS A 426 -22.63 -9.72 22.42
N ALA A 427 -22.14 -10.24 21.30
CA ALA A 427 -20.71 -10.27 21.02
C ALA A 427 -20.14 -8.85 20.81
N ASN A 428 -18.89 -8.63 21.20
CA ASN A 428 -18.14 -7.44 20.80
C ASN A 428 -17.51 -7.68 19.42
N LEU A 429 -18.04 -7.01 18.42
CA LEU A 429 -17.65 -7.09 17.01
C LEU A 429 -17.16 -5.73 16.51
N THR A 430 -16.65 -4.87 17.39
CA THR A 430 -16.15 -3.54 17.02
C THR A 430 -15.04 -3.68 15.98
N GLY A 431 -15.15 -2.98 14.86
CA GLY A 431 -14.15 -3.00 13.79
C GLY A 431 -13.98 -4.35 13.08
N VAL A 432 -14.90 -5.30 13.27
CA VAL A 432 -14.84 -6.62 12.63
C VAL A 432 -14.90 -6.51 11.10
N TYR A 433 -14.22 -7.43 10.41
CA TYR A 433 -14.18 -7.47 8.95
C TYR A 433 -15.01 -8.63 8.39
N PHE A 434 -16.28 -8.37 8.04
CA PHE A 434 -17.22 -9.31 7.43
C PHE A 434 -17.33 -9.17 5.90
N PHE A 435 -16.41 -8.47 5.24
CA PHE A 435 -16.49 -8.26 3.79
C PHE A 435 -16.65 -9.57 3.01
N LYS A 436 -17.72 -9.66 2.20
CA LYS A 436 -18.12 -10.88 1.45
C LYS A 436 -18.35 -12.14 2.30
N ALA A 437 -18.54 -12.01 3.62
CA ALA A 437 -18.90 -13.14 4.47
C ALA A 437 -20.36 -13.56 4.23
N ASP A 438 -20.66 -14.84 4.42
CA ASP A 438 -22.03 -15.34 4.39
C ASP A 438 -22.60 -15.39 5.81
N LEU A 439 -23.45 -14.44 6.16
CA LEU A 439 -24.08 -14.32 7.48
C LEU A 439 -25.55 -14.76 7.45
N GLN A 440 -26.00 -15.47 6.40
CA GLN A 440 -27.40 -15.86 6.25
C GLN A 440 -27.96 -16.49 7.53
N SER A 441 -29.10 -15.98 8.01
CA SER A 441 -29.76 -16.42 9.24
C SER A 441 -28.90 -16.37 10.53
N ALA A 442 -27.81 -15.61 10.56
CA ALA A 442 -27.01 -15.43 11.77
C ALA A 442 -27.75 -14.59 12.84
N ASP A 443 -27.48 -14.87 14.11
CA ASP A 443 -28.04 -14.14 15.25
C ASP A 443 -27.04 -13.13 15.80
N LEU A 444 -27.21 -11.84 15.48
CA LEU A 444 -26.40 -10.72 15.95
C LEU A 444 -27.16 -9.82 16.93
N ARG A 445 -28.20 -10.33 17.58
CA ARG A 445 -28.99 -9.52 18.53
C ARG A 445 -28.11 -8.95 19.64
N ASN A 446 -28.28 -7.65 19.91
CA ASN A 446 -27.51 -6.89 20.90
C ASN A 446 -25.98 -6.90 20.70
N ALA A 447 -25.46 -7.33 19.55
CA ALA A 447 -24.03 -7.31 19.27
C ALA A 447 -23.54 -5.87 19.03
N ASN A 448 -22.29 -5.59 19.38
CA ASN A 448 -21.65 -4.31 19.09
C ASN A 448 -20.86 -4.39 17.77
N LEU A 449 -21.42 -3.87 16.68
CA LEU A 449 -20.84 -3.85 15.33
C LEU A 449 -20.30 -2.45 14.96
N LYS A 450 -19.95 -1.63 15.95
CA LYS A 450 -19.43 -0.28 15.68
C LYS A 450 -18.23 -0.35 14.74
N SER A 451 -18.25 0.43 13.66
CA SER A 451 -17.18 0.48 12.66
C SER A 451 -16.89 -0.86 11.95
N ALA A 452 -17.81 -1.83 11.99
CA ALA A 452 -17.70 -3.09 11.27
C ALA A 452 -17.74 -2.88 9.75
N ASN A 453 -17.03 -3.71 8.98
CA ASN A 453 -17.16 -3.74 7.53
C ASN A 453 -18.04 -4.93 7.09
N LEU A 454 -19.27 -4.66 6.67
CA LEU A 454 -20.24 -5.64 6.20
C LEU A 454 -20.46 -5.57 4.68
N GLU A 455 -19.70 -4.75 3.95
CA GLU A 455 -19.88 -4.57 2.51
C GLU A 455 -19.76 -5.90 1.75
N GLY A 456 -20.76 -6.17 0.90
CA GLY A 456 -20.86 -7.40 0.13
C GLY A 456 -21.16 -8.67 0.95
N ALA A 457 -21.35 -8.58 2.27
CA ALA A 457 -21.78 -9.70 3.09
C ALA A 457 -23.24 -10.08 2.76
N ASN A 458 -23.54 -11.37 2.76
CA ASN A 458 -24.91 -11.86 2.66
C ASN A 458 -25.60 -11.76 4.02
N LEU A 459 -26.58 -10.85 4.16
CA LEU A 459 -27.33 -10.64 5.40
C LEU A 459 -28.75 -11.20 5.38
N GLU A 460 -29.11 -12.01 4.37
CA GLU A 460 -30.47 -12.55 4.25
C GLU A 460 -30.92 -13.29 5.52
N GLY A 461 -32.01 -12.79 6.13
CA GLY A 461 -32.58 -13.37 7.35
C GLY A 461 -31.75 -13.18 8.62
N THR A 462 -30.68 -12.39 8.57
CA THR A 462 -29.83 -12.08 9.73
C THR A 462 -30.61 -11.29 10.77
N ASN A 463 -30.45 -11.62 12.06
CA ASN A 463 -31.11 -10.90 13.14
C ASN A 463 -30.20 -9.84 13.78
N LEU A 464 -30.45 -8.57 13.47
CA LEU A 464 -29.75 -7.38 13.98
C LEU A 464 -30.57 -6.61 15.04
N CYS A 465 -31.62 -7.21 15.61
CA CYS A 465 -32.44 -6.55 16.64
C CYS A 465 -31.58 -6.13 17.85
N GLY A 466 -31.59 -4.83 18.17
CA GLY A 466 -30.80 -4.28 19.28
C GLY A 466 -29.30 -4.15 19.02
N ALA A 467 -28.80 -4.51 17.84
CA ALA A 467 -27.39 -4.38 17.50
C ALA A 467 -26.96 -2.91 17.36
N ASN A 468 -25.68 -2.62 17.59
CA ASN A 468 -25.11 -1.29 17.37
C ASN A 468 -24.28 -1.25 16.08
N LEU A 469 -24.79 -0.60 15.04
CA LEU A 469 -24.15 -0.46 13.72
C LEU A 469 -23.50 0.91 13.51
N THR A 470 -23.29 1.72 14.55
CA THR A 470 -22.70 3.07 14.41
C THR A 470 -21.40 3.00 13.59
N ASP A 471 -21.27 3.85 12.56
CA ASP A 471 -20.12 3.87 11.64
C ASP A 471 -19.83 2.57 10.86
N ALA A 472 -20.74 1.58 10.89
CA ALA A 472 -20.56 0.34 10.14
C ALA A 472 -20.75 0.58 8.63
N ASN A 473 -19.92 -0.06 7.82
CA ASN A 473 -20.05 -0.07 6.36
C ASN A 473 -21.06 -1.17 5.96
N ILE A 474 -22.33 -0.81 5.87
CA ILE A 474 -23.47 -1.66 5.52
C ILE A 474 -24.42 -0.84 4.63
N THR A 475 -24.95 -1.42 3.55
CA THR A 475 -25.86 -0.71 2.64
C THR A 475 -27.32 -0.79 3.09
N GLU A 476 -28.18 0.10 2.57
CA GLU A 476 -29.62 0.06 2.86
C GLU A 476 -30.26 -1.25 2.41
N GLU A 477 -29.85 -1.79 1.27
CA GLU A 477 -30.36 -3.07 0.75
C GLU A 477 -30.00 -4.23 1.69
N GLN A 478 -28.78 -4.24 2.23
CA GLN A 478 -28.34 -5.24 3.20
C GLN A 478 -29.14 -5.14 4.52
N ILE A 479 -29.46 -3.93 4.96
CA ILE A 479 -30.32 -3.70 6.13
C ILE A 479 -31.74 -4.22 5.86
N GLN A 480 -32.32 -3.95 4.69
CA GLN A 480 -33.67 -4.41 4.31
C GLN A 480 -33.79 -5.94 4.27
N GLN A 481 -32.69 -6.66 3.97
CA GLN A 481 -32.63 -8.12 3.97
C GLN A 481 -32.49 -8.73 5.38
N SER A 482 -32.26 -7.89 6.39
CA SER A 482 -32.06 -8.28 7.79
C SER A 482 -33.26 -7.92 8.67
N GLN A 483 -33.37 -8.57 9.82
CA GLN A 483 -34.35 -8.23 10.84
C GLN A 483 -33.77 -7.18 11.78
N THR A 484 -34.44 -6.05 11.92
CA THR A 484 -34.08 -4.97 12.86
C THR A 484 -35.29 -4.58 13.69
N ASN A 485 -35.08 -3.85 14.80
CA ASN A 485 -36.17 -3.35 15.63
C ASN A 485 -35.86 -1.95 16.19
N TRP A 486 -36.75 -1.40 17.00
CA TRP A 486 -36.60 -0.07 17.59
C TRP A 486 -35.34 0.13 18.45
N ALA A 487 -34.71 -0.95 18.91
CA ALA A 487 -33.50 -0.91 19.73
C ALA A 487 -32.21 -0.89 18.90
N THR A 488 -32.28 -1.26 17.61
CA THR A 488 -31.13 -1.25 16.70
C THR A 488 -30.63 0.18 16.48
N ILE A 489 -29.33 0.41 16.64
CA ILE A 489 -28.66 1.67 16.32
C ILE A 489 -28.08 1.53 14.91
N PHE A 490 -28.44 2.45 14.02
CA PHE A 490 -28.08 2.43 12.60
C PHE A 490 -26.71 3.10 12.34
N PRO A 491 -26.16 3.01 11.11
CA PRO A 491 -24.85 3.58 10.77
C PRO A 491 -24.67 5.07 11.09
N ASP A 492 -25.75 5.84 11.08
CA ASP A 492 -25.77 7.27 11.45
C ASP A 492 -25.71 7.52 12.97
N GLY A 493 -25.66 6.46 13.77
CA GLY A 493 -25.65 6.50 15.23
C GLY A 493 -27.02 6.72 15.86
N LYS A 494 -28.11 6.71 15.09
CA LYS A 494 -29.48 6.93 15.58
C LYS A 494 -30.28 5.64 15.62
N ARG A 495 -31.39 5.68 16.36
CA ARG A 495 -32.44 4.66 16.30
C ARG A 495 -33.57 5.19 15.45
N HIS A 496 -34.04 4.41 14.48
CA HIS A 496 -35.23 4.76 13.71
C HIS A 496 -36.48 4.26 14.44
N ILE A 497 -37.49 5.12 14.50
CA ILE A 497 -38.82 4.77 15.00
C ILE A 497 -39.55 4.14 13.81
N TRP A 498 -40.03 2.91 14.01
CA TRP A 498 -40.73 2.12 12.99
C TRP A 498 -42.16 2.60 12.79
#